data_AF-A0AAQ4F822-F1
#
_entry.id   AF-A0AAQ4F822-F1
#
_cell.length_a   1.000
_cell.length_b   1.000
_cell.length_c   1.000
_cell.angle_alpha   90.00
_cell.angle_beta   90.00
_cell.angle_gamma   90.00
#
_symmetry.space_group_name_H-M   'P 1'
#
loop_
_entity.id
_entity.type
_entity.pdbx_description
1 polymer ?
#
loop_
_entity_poly.entity_id
_entity_poly.type
_entity_poly.pdbx_seq_one_letter_code
_entity_poly.pdbx_strand_id
1 'polypeptide(L)'
;MDHSSELDEPKQRYRQNPDDSYPSFYNSVSYSVTPEALSESLSEVVGNPTATAAEGSGANQKLALVAVGVLLFTVFVILLMRYGYPKSSTDSLPPRNICNLEPCLDYSEILRSSISDTVNPCNNFYAYVCHGVQQRGKGASILSLTRQRLIDAVLGEWLRNGSTPSEPRMPNKSVWAGRLLQMCVDQHEAGVARISELQRFMFEKNLTWPDAGASAASRDTLGTLVEMSLRWHVDVWFSLRVRHVNSSTRRPTFQLGRSESYLEWEGKRRLLLKDNTYSQILVSYLSAFGVNETKSIAESLHILEEEIAGVLAASAKISRSPRFVVLPIKDMTPNTSSAYAFDWTAALAKALGAAESEFANDAAVVESMSLLQGLNKLLQMDADRENVYALAVGWGVARDLGSFFHADLSRAYGIAGKNAVERCLNRIDELTKPALTLPLFRRTLTDELLLRVRRIFHAVQDVAIEGLDSNLWMDSGTKRRALFSARRIALVTRLPRESDLRHEGGRGVPHLDDDSQSFFQAWRTAAEHMQELTADLTVVNVYCTNEFFDVRCSSMHKGHM
;
A
#
# COMPACT_ATOMS: atom_id res chain seq x y z
N MET A 1 12.45 37.37 58.07
CA MET A 1 12.24 36.32 59.09
C MET A 1 10.83 35.82 58.91
N ASP A 2 10.71 34.52 58.67
CA ASP A 2 9.51 33.68 58.64
C ASP A 2 8.25 34.19 57.93
N HIS A 3 7.93 33.55 56.81
CA HIS A 3 6.63 32.88 56.69
C HIS A 3 6.70 31.74 55.67
N SER A 4 6.54 30.54 56.20
CA SER A 4 6.21 29.28 55.54
C SER A 4 4.80 29.33 54.95
N SER A 5 4.64 28.83 53.72
CA SER A 5 3.36 28.38 53.18
C SER A 5 3.57 27.13 52.33
N GLU A 6 3.24 25.99 52.92
CA GLU A 6 2.95 24.72 52.24
C GLU A 6 1.80 24.92 51.24
N LEU A 7 1.97 24.41 50.03
CA LEU A 7 0.88 24.18 49.08
C LEU A 7 0.91 22.70 48.72
N ASP A 8 -0.05 21.98 49.30
CA ASP A 8 -0.39 20.59 49.00
C ASP A 8 -0.93 20.47 47.56
N GLU A 9 -0.29 19.63 46.74
CA GLU A 9 -0.84 19.15 45.49
C GLU A 9 -1.69 17.88 45.73
N PRO A 10 -2.93 17.80 45.20
CA PRO A 10 -3.73 16.59 45.29
C PRO A 10 -3.29 15.57 44.23
N LYS A 11 -2.60 14.50 44.67
CA LYS A 11 -2.42 13.28 43.86
C LYS A 11 -3.75 12.56 43.68
N GLN A 12 -4.48 12.87 42.60
CA GLN A 12 -5.56 12.01 42.13
C GLN A 12 -4.98 10.73 41.50
N ARG A 13 -5.07 9.62 42.24
CA ARG A 13 -4.91 8.26 41.72
C ARG A 13 -6.07 7.95 40.77
N TYR A 14 -5.84 7.97 39.47
CA TYR A 14 -6.68 7.25 38.52
C TYR A 14 -6.43 5.75 38.72
N ARG A 15 -7.42 5.05 39.30
CA ARG A 15 -7.52 3.59 39.22
C ARG A 15 -7.84 3.24 37.77
N GLN A 16 -6.88 2.68 37.05
CA GLN A 16 -7.14 1.98 35.79
C GLN A 16 -7.87 0.68 36.10
N ASN A 17 -9.03 0.51 35.48
CA ASN A 17 -9.85 -0.68 35.56
C ASN A 17 -9.21 -1.76 34.65
N PRO A 18 -8.90 -2.99 35.12
CA PRO A 18 -8.22 -3.99 34.29
C PRO A 18 -9.06 -4.64 33.18
N ASP A 19 -10.36 -4.35 33.07
CA ASP A 19 -11.29 -5.15 32.26
C ASP A 19 -11.77 -4.53 30.94
N ASP A 20 -11.28 -3.35 30.54
CA ASP A 20 -11.61 -2.76 29.23
C ASP A 20 -10.71 -3.32 28.11
N SER A 21 -10.87 -4.62 27.85
CA SER A 21 -10.36 -5.28 26.66
C SER A 21 -11.26 -4.96 25.46
N TYR A 22 -10.99 -3.85 24.76
CA TYR A 22 -11.54 -3.64 23.42
C TYR A 22 -11.00 -4.72 22.47
N PRO A 23 -11.86 -5.47 21.76
CA PRO A 23 -11.40 -6.46 20.80
C PRO A 23 -10.73 -5.75 19.63
N SER A 24 -9.46 -6.11 19.40
CA SER A 24 -8.70 -5.79 18.20
C SER A 24 -9.44 -6.38 16.99
N PHE A 25 -10.09 -5.54 16.19
CA PHE A 25 -10.72 -5.93 14.92
C PHE A 25 -9.66 -6.18 13.84
N TYR A 26 -8.98 -7.32 13.96
CA TYR A 26 -8.34 -8.04 12.86
C TYR A 26 -8.65 -9.53 13.03
N ASN A 27 -9.95 -9.86 13.07
CA ASN A 27 -10.41 -11.22 12.88
C ASN A 27 -11.08 -11.31 11.51
N SER A 28 -10.41 -11.96 10.56
CA SER A 28 -11.06 -12.49 9.39
C SER A 28 -12.03 -13.57 9.85
N VAL A 29 -13.33 -13.28 9.79
CA VAL A 29 -14.39 -14.26 10.02
C VAL A 29 -14.39 -15.22 8.84
N SER A 30 -13.85 -16.42 9.04
CA SER A 30 -13.98 -17.54 8.13
C SER A 30 -15.35 -18.18 8.34
N TYR A 31 -16.27 -18.00 7.37
CA TYR A 31 -17.51 -18.78 7.32
C TYR A 31 -17.20 -20.16 6.72
N SER A 32 -17.30 -21.20 7.54
CA SER A 32 -17.46 -22.57 7.08
C SER A 32 -18.94 -22.79 6.73
N VAL A 33 -19.26 -22.90 5.44
CA VAL A 33 -20.60 -23.30 4.99
C VAL A 33 -20.64 -24.82 4.87
N THR A 34 -21.44 -25.48 5.71
CA THR A 34 -21.84 -26.87 5.53
C THR A 34 -23.09 -26.94 4.64
N PRO A 35 -23.17 -27.86 3.67
CA PRO A 35 -24.35 -28.00 2.81
C PRO A 35 -25.30 -29.05 3.37
N GLU A 36 -26.37 -28.63 4.05
CA GLU A 36 -27.48 -29.52 4.40
C GLU A 36 -28.76 -28.69 4.63
N ALA A 37 -29.67 -28.72 3.66
CA ALA A 37 -31.13 -28.58 3.82
C ALA A 37 -31.78 -28.32 2.44
N LEU A 38 -32.09 -29.42 1.76
CA LEU A 38 -33.01 -29.46 0.62
C LEU A 38 -34.04 -30.54 0.97
N SER A 39 -35.24 -30.11 1.38
CA SER A 39 -36.54 -30.82 1.32
C SER A 39 -37.44 -30.40 2.48
N GLU A 40 -38.65 -29.92 2.15
CA GLU A 40 -39.94 -30.19 2.80
C GLU A 40 -40.90 -28.99 2.73
N SER A 41 -41.94 -29.15 1.91
CA SER A 41 -43.35 -28.74 2.12
C SER A 41 -44.12 -28.97 0.80
N LEU A 42 -44.79 -30.13 0.64
CA LEU A 42 -46.22 -30.38 0.89
C LEU A 42 -47.12 -29.41 0.09
N SER A 43 -47.79 -29.73 -1.02
CA SER A 43 -48.79 -30.77 -1.33
C SER A 43 -50.01 -30.81 -0.40
N GLU A 44 -51.13 -30.25 -0.85
CA GLU A 44 -52.53 -30.71 -0.71
C GLU A 44 -53.48 -29.50 -0.78
N VAL A 45 -54.37 -29.45 -1.78
CA VAL A 45 -55.82 -29.26 -1.63
C VAL A 45 -56.45 -29.60 -2.99
N VAL A 46 -57.03 -30.80 -3.06
CA VAL A 46 -57.98 -31.22 -4.10
C VAL A 46 -59.37 -31.10 -3.50
N GLY A 47 -60.28 -30.42 -4.20
CA GLY A 47 -61.69 -30.35 -3.82
C GLY A 47 -62.58 -30.10 -5.03
N ASN A 48 -63.09 -31.18 -5.63
CA ASN A 48 -64.31 -31.15 -6.46
C ASN A 48 -65.55 -31.12 -5.54
N PRO A 49 -66.68 -30.58 -6.02
CA PRO A 49 -67.79 -31.51 -6.25
C PRO A 49 -68.65 -31.20 -7.49
N THR A 50 -69.26 -32.27 -7.99
CA THR A 50 -70.21 -32.35 -9.09
C THR A 50 -71.67 -32.17 -8.65
N ALA A 51 -72.46 -31.59 -9.58
CA ALA A 51 -73.86 -31.85 -9.92
C ALA A 51 -75.01 -31.46 -8.96
N THR A 52 -75.97 -30.68 -9.48
CA THR A 52 -77.39 -31.10 -9.67
C THR A 52 -78.12 -30.11 -10.58
N ALA A 53 -79.01 -30.64 -11.42
CA ALA A 53 -79.90 -29.92 -12.32
C ALA A 53 -81.27 -29.69 -11.67
N ALA A 54 -81.94 -28.57 -11.96
CA ALA A 54 -83.40 -28.43 -11.91
C ALA A 54 -83.88 -27.15 -12.62
N GLU A 55 -85.05 -27.27 -13.23
CA GLU A 55 -85.79 -26.33 -14.07
C GLU A 55 -86.14 -24.99 -13.40
N GLY A 56 -86.44 -23.97 -14.20
CA GLY A 56 -87.06 -22.76 -13.65
C GLY A 56 -87.16 -21.58 -14.60
N SER A 57 -88.12 -21.65 -15.52
CA SER A 57 -88.69 -20.51 -16.26
C SER A 57 -88.78 -19.24 -15.41
N GLY A 58 -88.14 -18.16 -15.88
CA GLY A 58 -88.01 -16.88 -15.16
C GLY A 58 -86.66 -16.15 -15.37
N ALA A 59 -85.81 -16.65 -16.27
CA ALA A 59 -84.43 -16.19 -16.44
C ALA A 59 -84.28 -14.81 -17.12
N ASN A 60 -85.25 -14.35 -17.91
CA ASN A 60 -85.06 -13.14 -18.72
C ASN A 60 -85.16 -11.82 -17.93
N GLN A 61 -85.73 -11.84 -16.73
CA GLN A 61 -85.84 -10.63 -15.88
C GLN A 61 -84.65 -10.48 -14.92
N LYS A 62 -84.05 -11.60 -14.48
CA LYS A 62 -82.81 -11.59 -13.69
C LYS A 62 -81.58 -11.32 -14.55
N LEU A 63 -81.55 -11.80 -15.80
CA LEU A 63 -80.45 -11.49 -16.73
C LEU A 63 -80.40 -10.00 -17.08
N ALA A 64 -81.56 -9.35 -17.25
CA ALA A 64 -81.64 -7.92 -17.52
C ALA A 64 -81.12 -7.08 -16.32
N LEU A 65 -81.47 -7.47 -15.09
CA LEU A 65 -80.98 -6.79 -13.88
C LEU A 65 -79.47 -6.97 -13.67
N VAL A 66 -78.92 -8.15 -13.97
CA VAL A 66 -77.48 -8.39 -13.92
C VAL A 66 -76.77 -7.60 -15.02
N ALA A 67 -77.30 -7.57 -16.24
CA ALA A 67 -76.72 -6.79 -17.34
C ALA A 67 -76.71 -5.28 -17.03
N VAL A 68 -77.81 -4.74 -16.47
CA VAL A 68 -77.88 -3.33 -16.04
C VAL A 68 -76.93 -3.06 -14.88
N GLY A 69 -76.80 -3.99 -13.91
CA GLY A 69 -75.84 -3.88 -12.82
C GLY A 69 -74.39 -3.85 -13.28
N VAL A 70 -74.02 -4.71 -14.25
CA VAL A 70 -72.68 -4.71 -14.86
C VAL A 70 -72.43 -3.43 -15.67
N LEU A 71 -73.45 -2.92 -16.36
CA LEU A 71 -73.33 -1.69 -17.14
C LEU A 71 -73.19 -0.47 -16.23
N LEU A 72 -73.93 -0.41 -15.12
CA LEU A 72 -73.78 0.64 -14.11
C LEU A 72 -72.43 0.53 -13.37
N PHE A 73 -71.95 -0.67 -13.07
CA PHE A 73 -70.64 -0.87 -12.45
C PHE A 73 -69.50 -0.46 -13.39
N THR A 74 -69.57 -0.79 -14.68
CA THR A 74 -68.57 -0.35 -15.66
C THR A 74 -68.60 1.15 -15.87
N VAL A 75 -69.78 1.78 -15.93
CA VAL A 75 -69.89 3.26 -15.95
C VAL A 75 -69.33 3.87 -14.66
N PHE A 76 -69.59 3.28 -13.50
CA PHE A 76 -69.06 3.75 -12.22
C PHE A 76 -67.53 3.62 -12.14
N VAL A 77 -66.95 2.53 -12.63
CA VAL A 77 -65.48 2.35 -12.73
C VAL A 77 -64.88 3.34 -13.71
N ILE A 78 -65.51 3.61 -14.85
CA ILE A 78 -65.05 4.62 -15.81
C ILE A 78 -65.13 6.02 -15.18
N LEU A 79 -66.20 6.34 -14.45
CA LEU A 79 -66.33 7.60 -13.73
C LEU A 79 -65.31 7.72 -12.59
N LEU A 80 -65.01 6.65 -11.87
CA LEU A 80 -63.93 6.63 -10.87
C LEU A 80 -62.55 6.79 -11.50
N MET A 81 -62.29 6.19 -12.67
CA MET A 81 -61.03 6.43 -13.38
C MET A 81 -60.94 7.86 -13.93
N ARG A 82 -62.06 8.46 -14.34
CA ARG A 82 -62.08 9.79 -14.98
C ARG A 82 -62.15 10.95 -13.97
N TYR A 83 -62.78 10.74 -12.82
CA TYR A 83 -63.02 11.77 -11.81
C TYR A 83 -62.43 11.43 -10.44
N GLY A 84 -62.19 10.15 -10.14
CA GLY A 84 -61.69 9.66 -8.85
C GLY A 84 -60.17 9.51 -8.76
N TYR A 85 -59.45 9.57 -9.88
CA TYR A 85 -58.04 9.96 -9.81
C TYR A 85 -58.03 11.48 -9.67
N PRO A 86 -57.78 12.04 -8.46
CA PRO A 86 -57.31 13.42 -8.41
C PRO A 86 -56.18 13.47 -9.41
N LYS A 87 -56.33 14.31 -10.43
CA LYS A 87 -55.29 14.65 -11.37
C LYS A 87 -54.13 15.01 -10.45
N SER A 88 -53.21 14.06 -10.23
CA SER A 88 -52.04 14.29 -9.43
C SER A 88 -51.49 15.52 -10.10
N SER A 89 -51.54 16.63 -9.36
CA SER A 89 -50.77 17.79 -9.71
C SER A 89 -49.37 17.23 -9.76
N THR A 90 -48.96 16.82 -10.96
CA THR A 90 -47.63 17.03 -11.47
C THR A 90 -47.47 18.55 -11.40
N ASP A 91 -47.38 19.06 -10.17
CA ASP A 91 -46.49 20.13 -9.84
C ASP A 91 -45.21 19.66 -10.48
N SER A 92 -44.96 20.22 -11.67
CA SER A 92 -43.75 20.03 -12.41
C SER A 92 -42.67 20.51 -11.46
N LEU A 93 -42.17 19.59 -10.64
CA LEU A 93 -40.91 19.72 -9.93
C LEU A 93 -40.00 20.33 -10.98
N PRO A 94 -39.43 21.52 -10.72
CA PRO A 94 -38.57 22.19 -11.69
C PRO A 94 -37.62 21.14 -12.24
N PRO A 95 -37.47 21.04 -13.58
CA PRO A 95 -36.79 19.93 -14.21
C PRO A 95 -35.53 19.65 -13.42
N ARG A 96 -35.47 18.47 -12.78
CA ARG A 96 -34.32 18.12 -11.96
C ARG A 96 -33.12 18.31 -12.88
N ASN A 97 -32.21 19.20 -12.49
CA ASN A 97 -30.96 19.42 -13.21
C ASN A 97 -30.12 18.14 -13.03
N ILE A 98 -30.45 17.10 -13.79
CA ILE A 98 -29.73 15.84 -13.82
C ILE A 98 -28.47 16.10 -14.64
N CYS A 99 -27.31 15.87 -14.03
CA CYS A 99 -26.05 15.97 -14.73
C CYS A 99 -25.95 14.82 -15.75
N ASN A 100 -26.04 15.16 -17.04
CA ASN A 100 -25.91 14.20 -18.14
C ASN A 100 -24.51 14.23 -18.78
N LEU A 101 -23.53 14.88 -18.12
CA LEU A 101 -22.14 14.83 -18.56
C LEU A 101 -21.59 13.43 -18.32
N GLU A 102 -20.78 12.92 -19.25
CA GLU A 102 -20.15 11.60 -19.17
C GLU A 102 -19.47 11.32 -17.81
N PRO A 103 -18.68 12.24 -17.21
CA PRO A 103 -18.11 12.01 -15.88
C PRO A 103 -19.15 11.82 -14.76
N CYS A 104 -20.31 12.45 -14.87
CA CYS A 104 -21.41 12.27 -13.91
C CYS A 104 -22.05 10.89 -14.07
N LEU A 105 -22.21 10.42 -15.31
CA LEU A 105 -22.74 9.09 -15.59
C LEU A 105 -21.77 8.01 -15.07
N ASP A 106 -20.48 8.13 -15.38
CA ASP A 106 -19.43 7.22 -14.89
C ASP A 106 -19.41 7.16 -13.37
N TYR A 107 -19.42 8.32 -12.70
CA TYR A 107 -19.40 8.38 -11.24
C TYR A 107 -20.68 7.81 -10.63
N SER A 108 -21.83 8.07 -11.24
CA SER A 108 -23.11 7.51 -10.80
C SER A 108 -23.15 5.99 -10.92
N GLU A 109 -22.55 5.42 -11.97
CA GLU A 109 -22.43 3.98 -12.13
C GLU A 109 -21.54 3.36 -11.07
N ILE A 110 -20.40 3.99 -10.75
CA ILE A 110 -19.50 3.55 -9.67
C ILE A 110 -20.23 3.59 -8.32
N LEU A 111 -20.96 4.67 -8.02
CA LEU A 111 -21.74 4.76 -6.78
C LEU A 111 -22.84 3.71 -6.72
N ARG A 112 -23.65 3.59 -7.78
CA ARG A 112 -24.76 2.63 -7.86
C ARG A 112 -24.29 1.19 -7.77
N SER A 113 -23.11 0.88 -8.32
CA SER A 113 -22.53 -0.46 -8.21
C SER A 113 -21.95 -0.77 -6.83
N SER A 114 -21.67 0.27 -6.04
CA SER A 114 -21.13 0.12 -4.69
C SER A 114 -22.23 0.00 -3.63
N ILE A 115 -23.35 0.70 -3.85
CA ILE A 115 -24.49 0.76 -2.92
C ILE A 115 -25.30 -0.55 -2.93
N SER A 116 -25.79 -0.93 -1.75
CA SER A 116 -26.73 -2.03 -1.54
C SER A 116 -28.03 -1.53 -0.94
N ASP A 117 -29.08 -1.47 -1.75
CA ASP A 117 -30.43 -1.03 -1.34
C ASP A 117 -31.09 -1.97 -0.31
N THR A 118 -30.47 -3.13 -0.04
CA THR A 118 -30.94 -4.10 0.96
C THR A 118 -30.49 -3.77 2.39
N VAL A 119 -29.52 -2.85 2.54
CA VAL A 119 -28.99 -2.45 3.84
C VAL A 119 -29.55 -1.08 4.21
N ASN A 120 -30.09 -0.92 5.42
CA ASN A 120 -30.50 0.40 5.89
C ASN A 120 -29.26 1.25 6.23
N PRO A 121 -29.04 2.42 5.58
CA PRO A 121 -27.88 3.28 5.85
C PRO A 121 -27.84 3.81 7.29
N CYS A 122 -28.99 3.95 7.96
CA CYS A 122 -29.07 4.35 9.36
C CYS A 122 -28.60 3.25 10.32
N ASN A 123 -28.65 1.98 9.89
CA ASN A 123 -28.20 0.85 10.70
C ASN A 123 -26.74 0.48 10.40
N ASN A 124 -26.36 0.48 9.11
CA ASN A 124 -25.01 0.16 8.68
C ASN A 124 -24.67 0.89 7.37
N PHE A 125 -24.25 2.16 7.50
CA PHE A 125 -23.86 2.98 6.35
C PHE A 125 -22.74 2.35 5.54
N TYR A 126 -21.76 1.71 6.19
CA TYR A 126 -20.64 1.06 5.51
C TYR A 126 -21.10 -0.10 4.62
N ALA A 127 -21.92 -1.01 5.13
CA ALA A 127 -22.48 -2.07 4.31
C ALA A 127 -23.43 -1.49 3.25
N TYR A 128 -24.18 -0.44 3.55
CA TYR A 128 -24.98 0.24 2.53
C TYR A 128 -24.12 0.76 1.37
N VAL A 129 -22.96 1.39 1.62
CA VAL A 129 -22.15 1.99 0.54
C VAL A 129 -21.10 1.05 -0.08
N CYS A 130 -20.67 -0.02 0.60
CA CYS A 130 -19.54 -0.86 0.16
C CYS A 130 -19.91 -2.30 -0.17
N HIS A 131 -21.11 -2.77 0.18
CA HIS A 131 -21.47 -4.19 0.02
C HIS A 131 -21.50 -4.63 -1.44
N GLY A 132 -21.91 -3.76 -2.38
CA GLY A 132 -21.88 -4.06 -3.81
C GLY A 132 -20.47 -4.30 -4.34
N VAL A 133 -19.47 -3.58 -3.81
CA VAL A 133 -18.05 -3.77 -4.15
C VAL A 133 -17.54 -5.10 -3.58
N GLN A 134 -17.86 -5.40 -2.33
CA GLN A 134 -17.42 -6.63 -1.66
C GLN A 134 -17.95 -7.90 -2.35
N GLN A 135 -19.17 -7.86 -2.87
CA GLN A 135 -19.77 -8.98 -3.60
C GLN A 135 -19.12 -9.23 -4.97
N ARG A 136 -18.63 -8.18 -5.65
CA ARG A 136 -18.09 -8.27 -7.02
C ARG A 136 -16.65 -8.76 -7.11
N GLY A 137 -15.94 -8.84 -5.99
CA GLY A 137 -14.60 -9.41 -5.94
C GLY A 137 -14.03 -9.34 -4.54
N LYS A 138 -13.56 -10.48 -4.03
CA LYS A 138 -12.85 -10.56 -2.75
C LYS A 138 -11.57 -9.73 -2.83
N GLY A 139 -11.62 -8.46 -2.40
CA GLY A 139 -10.43 -7.65 -2.09
C GLY A 139 -10.12 -6.46 -2.99
N ALA A 140 -10.88 -6.17 -4.05
CA ALA A 140 -10.65 -4.97 -4.86
C ALA A 140 -11.33 -3.76 -4.22
N SER A 141 -10.55 -2.83 -3.67
CA SER A 141 -11.08 -1.52 -3.25
C SER A 141 -11.40 -0.65 -4.48
N ILE A 142 -12.36 0.29 -4.35
CA ILE A 142 -12.60 1.29 -5.41
C ILE A 142 -11.31 2.03 -5.75
N LEU A 143 -10.50 2.36 -4.73
CA LEU A 143 -9.21 3.03 -4.92
C LEU A 143 -8.24 2.20 -5.75
N SER A 144 -8.12 0.90 -5.49
CA SER A 144 -7.26 0.01 -6.29
C SER A 144 -7.78 -0.13 -7.72
N LEU A 145 -9.10 -0.14 -7.94
CA LEU A 145 -9.68 -0.15 -9.29
C LEU A 145 -9.42 1.17 -10.03
N THR A 146 -9.57 2.32 -9.36
CA THR A 146 -9.25 3.63 -9.93
C THR A 146 -7.77 3.76 -10.23
N ARG A 147 -6.91 3.31 -9.30
CA ARG A 147 -5.46 3.25 -9.48
C ARG A 147 -5.13 2.39 -10.70
N GLN A 148 -5.70 1.20 -10.80
CA GLN A 148 -5.48 0.30 -11.93
C GLN A 148 -5.95 0.93 -13.25
N ARG A 149 -7.13 1.55 -13.29
CA ARG A 149 -7.60 2.27 -14.50
C ARG A 149 -6.69 3.43 -14.89
N LEU A 150 -6.17 4.18 -13.92
CA LEU A 150 -5.22 5.26 -14.17
C LEU A 150 -3.91 4.72 -14.73
N ILE A 151 -3.39 3.65 -14.13
CA ILE A 151 -2.22 2.90 -14.59
C ILE A 151 -2.49 2.42 -16.02
N ASP A 152 -3.55 1.67 -16.27
CA ASP A 152 -3.87 1.10 -17.58
C ASP A 152 -4.09 2.16 -18.65
N ALA A 153 -4.75 3.28 -18.33
CA ALA A 153 -5.00 4.36 -19.26
C ALA A 153 -3.69 5.07 -19.63
N VAL A 154 -2.88 5.45 -18.63
CA VAL A 154 -1.70 6.28 -18.88
C VAL A 154 -0.49 5.43 -19.28
N LEU A 155 -0.22 4.34 -18.57
CA LEU A 155 0.86 3.41 -18.91
C LEU A 155 0.50 2.58 -20.13
N GLY A 156 -0.74 2.10 -20.27
CA GLY A 156 -1.10 1.33 -21.46
C GLY A 156 -0.98 2.13 -22.75
N GLU A 157 -1.26 3.44 -22.73
CA GLU A 157 -0.99 4.31 -23.87
C GLU A 157 0.52 4.50 -24.10
N TRP A 158 1.28 4.70 -23.04
CA TRP A 158 2.72 4.91 -23.11
C TRP A 158 3.49 3.68 -23.61
N LEU A 159 3.13 2.50 -23.10
CA LEU A 159 3.67 1.19 -23.47
C LEU A 159 3.28 0.85 -24.93
N ARG A 160 2.00 0.99 -25.31
CA ARG A 160 1.52 0.63 -26.67
C ARG A 160 2.02 1.54 -27.76
N ASN A 161 2.13 2.84 -27.50
CA ASN A 161 2.55 3.76 -28.54
C ASN A 161 4.04 3.61 -28.84
N GLY A 162 4.82 2.86 -28.05
CA GLY A 162 6.20 2.44 -28.36
C GLY A 162 7.16 3.59 -28.67
N SER A 163 6.72 4.82 -28.47
CA SER A 163 7.33 6.00 -29.05
C SER A 163 8.13 6.65 -27.95
N THR A 164 9.45 6.55 -28.09
CA THR A 164 10.30 7.73 -28.00
C THR A 164 9.44 8.95 -28.30
N PRO A 165 9.10 9.77 -27.29
CA PRO A 165 8.31 10.95 -27.53
C PRO A 165 9.01 11.70 -28.65
N SER A 166 8.36 11.81 -29.80
CA SER A 166 8.80 12.75 -30.84
C SER A 166 8.74 14.19 -30.31
N GLU A 167 8.24 14.40 -29.09
CA GLU A 167 8.57 15.54 -28.24
C GLU A 167 10.08 15.58 -27.93
N PRO A 168 10.83 16.56 -28.47
CA PRO A 168 12.28 16.69 -28.30
C PRO A 168 12.74 17.07 -26.88
N ARG A 169 11.95 16.77 -25.84
CA ARG A 169 12.10 17.36 -24.50
C ARG A 169 11.85 16.46 -23.30
N MET A 170 11.51 15.18 -23.45
CA MET A 170 11.45 14.33 -22.24
C MET A 170 12.86 14.13 -21.65
N PRO A 171 13.06 14.25 -20.33
CA PRO A 171 14.34 13.93 -19.71
C PRO A 171 14.73 12.48 -19.99
N ASN A 172 16.02 12.25 -20.30
CA ASN A 172 16.55 10.90 -20.56
C ASN A 172 16.16 9.90 -19.45
N LYS A 173 16.07 10.34 -18.19
CA LYS A 173 15.68 9.52 -17.04
C LYS A 173 14.25 8.96 -17.13
N SER A 174 13.29 9.75 -17.64
CA SER A 174 11.89 9.33 -17.75
C SER A 174 11.69 8.31 -18.87
N VAL A 175 12.35 8.51 -20.00
CA VAL A 175 12.35 7.55 -21.12
C VAL A 175 12.97 6.23 -20.67
N TRP A 176 14.09 6.31 -19.98
CA TRP A 176 14.79 5.16 -19.43
C TRP A 176 13.95 4.38 -18.40
N ALA A 177 13.30 5.08 -17.46
CA ALA A 177 12.39 4.45 -16.50
C ALA A 177 11.22 3.75 -17.19
N GLY A 178 10.74 4.31 -18.30
CA GLY A 178 9.71 3.68 -19.13
C GLY A 178 10.15 2.45 -19.86
N ARG A 179 11.33 2.52 -20.46
CA ARG A 179 11.94 1.35 -21.10
C ARG A 179 12.11 0.22 -20.09
N LEU A 180 12.60 0.54 -18.89
CA LEU A 180 12.76 -0.43 -17.81
C LEU A 180 11.42 -1.05 -17.38
N LEU A 181 10.36 -0.23 -17.26
CA LEU A 181 9.01 -0.72 -16.98
C LEU A 181 8.48 -1.63 -18.10
N GLN A 182 8.63 -1.23 -19.37
CA GLN A 182 8.23 -2.02 -20.52
C GLN A 182 8.95 -3.39 -20.54
N MET A 183 10.27 -3.41 -20.35
CA MET A 183 11.05 -4.64 -20.31
C MET A 183 10.58 -5.59 -19.20
N CYS A 184 10.18 -5.05 -18.04
CA CYS A 184 9.59 -5.85 -16.95
C CYS A 184 8.27 -6.50 -17.37
N VAL A 185 7.37 -5.71 -17.96
CA VAL A 185 6.05 -6.18 -18.40
C VAL A 185 6.20 -7.23 -19.51
N ASP A 186 7.01 -6.95 -20.52
CA ASP A 186 7.28 -7.86 -21.63
C ASP A 186 7.83 -9.20 -21.15
N GLN A 187 8.76 -9.17 -20.19
CA GLN A 187 9.32 -10.39 -19.60
C GLN A 187 8.24 -11.25 -18.91
N HIS A 188 7.33 -10.62 -18.17
CA HIS A 188 6.25 -11.30 -17.50
C HIS A 188 5.20 -11.85 -18.48
N GLU A 189 4.83 -11.08 -19.51
CA GLU A 189 3.87 -11.49 -20.53
C GLU A 189 4.41 -12.62 -21.41
N ALA A 190 5.70 -12.56 -21.76
CA ALA A 190 6.38 -13.61 -22.53
C ALA A 190 6.65 -14.89 -21.73
N GLY A 191 6.38 -14.89 -20.41
CA GLY A 191 6.66 -16.05 -19.55
C GLY A 191 8.15 -16.38 -19.44
N VAL A 192 9.02 -15.39 -19.65
CA VAL A 192 10.47 -15.61 -19.73
C VAL A 192 11.04 -15.93 -18.34
N ALA A 193 11.79 -17.02 -18.26
CA ALA A 193 12.46 -17.52 -17.07
C ALA A 193 13.96 -17.18 -17.11
N ARG A 194 14.39 -16.11 -16.41
CA ARG A 194 15.81 -15.71 -16.33
C ARG A 194 16.39 -15.93 -14.93
N ILE A 195 16.10 -17.09 -14.34
CA ILE A 195 16.57 -17.41 -12.98
C ILE A 195 18.11 -17.43 -12.88
N SER A 196 18.79 -17.78 -13.96
CA SER A 196 20.26 -17.86 -14.01
C SER A 196 20.96 -16.51 -13.80
N GLU A 197 20.33 -15.40 -14.23
CA GLU A 197 20.85 -14.05 -14.00
C GLU A 197 20.74 -13.68 -12.51
N LEU A 198 19.63 -14.04 -11.86
CA LEU A 198 19.44 -13.89 -10.42
C LEU A 198 20.41 -14.78 -9.63
N GLN A 199 20.58 -16.05 -10.01
CA GLN A 199 21.54 -16.97 -9.39
C GLN A 199 22.96 -16.41 -9.46
N ARG A 200 23.37 -15.89 -10.62
CA ARG A 200 24.69 -15.26 -10.79
C ARG A 200 24.85 -14.03 -9.90
N PHE A 201 23.84 -13.16 -9.84
CA PHE A 201 23.85 -12.01 -8.93
C PHE A 201 23.97 -12.42 -7.48
N MET A 202 23.20 -13.42 -7.04
CA MET A 202 23.25 -13.93 -5.67
C MET A 202 24.65 -14.50 -5.35
N PHE A 203 25.22 -15.27 -6.28
CA PHE A 203 26.59 -15.78 -6.15
C PHE A 203 27.62 -14.65 -6.03
N GLU A 204 27.55 -13.63 -6.90
CA GLU A 204 28.42 -12.45 -6.86
C GLU A 204 28.32 -11.68 -5.53
N LYS A 205 27.17 -11.76 -4.86
CA LYS A 205 26.90 -11.13 -3.56
C LYS A 205 27.12 -12.05 -2.37
N ASN A 206 27.75 -13.22 -2.58
CA ASN A 206 27.97 -14.24 -1.56
C ASN A 206 26.68 -14.68 -0.86
N LEU A 207 25.53 -14.57 -1.54
CA LEU A 207 24.24 -15.04 -1.06
C LEU A 207 24.11 -16.52 -1.41
N THR A 208 24.29 -17.36 -0.40
CA THR A 208 24.12 -18.80 -0.53
C THR A 208 22.67 -19.18 -0.39
N TRP A 209 22.00 -19.32 -1.54
CA TRP A 209 20.71 -19.95 -1.63
C TRP A 209 20.64 -20.70 -2.96
N PRO A 210 20.17 -21.95 -2.97
CA PRO A 210 19.66 -22.74 -1.84
C PRO A 210 20.72 -23.52 -1.04
N ASP A 211 21.96 -23.62 -1.54
CA ASP A 211 22.99 -24.46 -0.90
C ASP A 211 23.78 -23.69 0.16
N ALA A 212 23.71 -24.12 1.42
CA ALA A 212 24.55 -23.58 2.50
C ALA A 212 26.03 -24.01 2.40
N GLY A 213 26.37 -24.88 1.45
CA GLY A 213 27.64 -25.62 1.40
C GLY A 213 28.89 -24.83 1.02
N ALA A 214 28.78 -23.57 0.58
CA ALA A 214 29.98 -22.74 0.40
C ALA A 214 30.59 -22.44 1.78
N SER A 215 31.93 -22.49 1.88
CA SER A 215 32.68 -22.39 3.13
C SER A 215 32.20 -21.25 4.03
N ALA A 216 31.75 -21.61 5.23
CA ALA A 216 31.14 -20.79 6.27
C ALA A 216 32.05 -19.73 6.91
N ALA A 217 33.28 -19.55 6.43
CA ALA A 217 34.23 -18.65 7.08
C ALA A 217 33.88 -17.19 6.75
N SER A 218 33.27 -16.50 7.73
CA SER A 218 33.04 -15.05 7.79
C SER A 218 32.06 -14.51 6.74
N ARG A 219 30.76 -14.83 6.89
CA ARG A 219 29.70 -14.13 6.17
C ARG A 219 29.19 -12.97 7.01
N ASP A 220 29.65 -11.79 6.63
CA ASP A 220 29.13 -10.49 7.07
C ASP A 220 27.64 -10.30 6.68
N THR A 221 26.76 -10.99 7.40
CA THR A 221 25.31 -11.04 7.15
C THR A 221 24.70 -9.64 7.26
N LEU A 222 25.16 -8.85 8.25
CA LEU A 222 24.73 -7.46 8.40
C LEU A 222 25.17 -6.62 7.20
N GLY A 223 26.44 -6.69 6.79
CA GLY A 223 26.93 -5.97 5.62
C GLY A 223 26.17 -6.33 4.34
N THR A 224 25.84 -7.61 4.15
CA THR A 224 24.99 -8.05 3.03
C THR A 224 23.59 -7.44 3.10
N LEU A 225 22.93 -7.45 4.26
CA LEU A 225 21.60 -6.85 4.43
C LEU A 225 21.61 -5.32 4.17
N VAL A 226 22.63 -4.64 4.69
CA VAL A 226 22.85 -3.20 4.48
C VAL A 226 23.11 -2.89 3.01
N GLU A 227 23.96 -3.68 2.34
CA GLU A 227 24.23 -3.53 0.91
C GLU A 227 22.96 -3.78 0.08
N MET A 228 22.22 -4.84 0.36
CA MET A 228 20.96 -5.15 -0.33
C MET A 228 19.94 -4.01 -0.21
N SER A 229 19.79 -3.43 0.99
CA SER A 229 18.82 -2.36 1.21
C SER A 229 19.25 -1.01 0.59
N LEU A 230 20.51 -0.61 0.76
CA LEU A 230 20.99 0.71 0.30
C LEU A 230 21.34 0.75 -1.19
N ARG A 231 22.03 -0.27 -1.70
CA ARG A 231 22.56 -0.29 -3.06
C ARG A 231 21.60 -0.95 -4.05
N TRP A 232 20.87 -1.96 -3.60
CA TRP A 232 20.01 -2.77 -4.48
C TRP A 232 18.52 -2.52 -4.26
N HIS A 233 18.15 -1.70 -3.26
CA HIS A 233 16.77 -1.45 -2.85
C HIS A 233 15.98 -2.76 -2.58
N VAL A 234 16.66 -3.78 -2.06
CA VAL A 234 16.07 -5.06 -1.63
C VAL A 234 16.03 -5.08 -0.10
N ASP A 235 14.87 -4.74 0.46
CA ASP A 235 14.68 -4.66 1.91
C ASP A 235 14.28 -6.04 2.47
N VAL A 236 15.25 -6.86 2.85
CA VAL A 236 14.99 -8.27 3.24
C VAL A 236 14.32 -8.40 4.61
N TRP A 237 14.94 -7.86 5.67
CA TRP A 237 14.39 -7.87 7.04
C TRP A 237 14.04 -6.48 7.56
N PHE A 238 14.83 -5.49 7.14
CA PHE A 238 14.67 -4.09 7.48
C PHE A 238 14.85 -3.24 6.22
N SER A 239 14.36 -2.00 6.29
CA SER A 239 14.62 -0.97 5.29
C SER A 239 15.63 0.02 5.84
N LEU A 240 16.62 0.35 5.03
CA LEU A 240 17.60 1.39 5.30
C LEU A 240 17.53 2.41 4.17
N ARG A 241 17.37 3.68 4.54
CA ARG A 241 17.23 4.79 3.59
C ARG A 241 18.12 5.93 4.03
N VAL A 242 18.70 6.65 3.07
CA VAL A 242 19.41 7.91 3.35
C VAL A 242 18.40 9.05 3.22
N ARG A 243 18.23 9.84 4.28
CA ARG A 243 17.37 11.03 4.30
C ARG A 243 18.16 12.27 4.73
N HIS A 244 17.82 13.43 4.17
CA HIS A 244 18.30 14.71 4.68
C HIS A 244 17.22 15.28 5.62
N VAL A 245 17.32 14.98 6.92
CA VAL A 245 16.29 15.38 7.90
C VAL A 245 16.32 16.88 8.16
N ASN A 246 17.47 17.54 7.99
CA ASN A 246 17.57 18.98 8.20
C ASN A 246 18.40 19.64 7.09
N SER A 247 17.80 20.62 6.42
CA SER A 247 18.49 21.44 5.42
C SER A 247 19.67 22.21 6.03
N SER A 248 19.69 22.43 7.35
CA SER A 248 20.77 23.14 8.02
C SER A 248 22.02 22.30 8.27
N THR A 249 21.90 20.97 8.44
CA THR A 249 23.06 20.13 8.78
C THR A 249 23.77 19.57 7.57
N ARG A 250 23.12 19.52 6.38
CA ARG A 250 23.63 18.93 5.12
C ARG A 250 24.16 17.49 5.23
N ARG A 251 24.11 16.87 6.41
CA ARG A 251 24.62 15.52 6.63
C ARG A 251 23.52 14.51 6.32
N PRO A 252 23.86 13.42 5.62
CA PRO A 252 22.94 12.32 5.44
C PRO A 252 22.55 11.77 6.82
N THR A 253 21.26 11.52 7.00
CA THR A 253 20.72 10.85 8.18
C THR A 253 20.19 9.50 7.72
N PHE A 254 20.69 8.41 8.30
CA PHE A 254 20.23 7.08 7.95
C PHE A 254 18.91 6.81 8.65
N GLN A 255 17.91 6.29 7.95
CA GLN A 255 16.67 5.86 8.54
C GLN A 255 16.58 4.34 8.50
N LEU A 256 16.59 3.71 9.67
CA LEU A 256 16.35 2.29 9.85
C LEU A 256 14.89 2.07 10.22
N GLY A 257 14.17 1.31 9.41
CA GLY A 257 12.78 0.94 9.65
C GLY A 257 12.50 -0.52 9.32
N ARG A 258 11.27 -0.95 9.57
CA ARG A 258 10.79 -2.26 9.12
C ARG A 258 10.77 -2.32 7.58
N SER A 259 11.04 -3.50 7.03
CA SER A 259 10.85 -3.73 5.61
C SER A 259 9.35 -3.88 5.30
N GLU A 260 8.80 -2.99 4.46
CA GLU A 260 7.42 -3.12 3.99
C GLU A 260 7.23 -4.42 3.18
N SER A 261 8.21 -4.78 2.34
CA SER A 261 8.23 -6.03 1.57
C SER A 261 8.13 -7.25 2.50
N TYR A 262 8.90 -7.26 3.60
CA TYR A 262 8.86 -8.35 4.57
C TYR A 262 7.53 -8.40 5.33
N LEU A 263 6.98 -7.25 5.72
CA LEU A 263 5.68 -7.21 6.42
C LEU A 263 4.54 -7.71 5.53
N GLU A 264 4.53 -7.34 4.25
CA GLU A 264 3.58 -7.86 3.27
C GLU A 264 3.75 -9.38 3.12
N TRP A 265 4.99 -9.84 2.96
CA TRP A 265 5.31 -11.26 2.89
C TRP A 265 4.82 -12.00 4.12
N GLU A 266 5.09 -11.52 5.33
CA GLU A 266 4.69 -12.21 6.57
C GLU A 266 3.17 -12.32 6.69
N GLY A 267 2.44 -11.25 6.34
CA GLY A 267 0.98 -11.28 6.27
C GLY A 267 0.48 -12.36 5.30
N LYS A 268 1.11 -12.46 4.13
CA LYS A 268 0.80 -13.47 3.11
C LYS A 268 1.20 -14.88 3.52
N ARG A 269 2.40 -15.05 4.08
CA ARG A 269 2.95 -16.32 4.56
C ARG A 269 1.98 -16.97 5.54
N ARG A 270 1.44 -16.21 6.49
CA ARG A 270 0.42 -16.71 7.44
C ARG A 270 -0.85 -17.24 6.77
N LEU A 271 -1.25 -16.68 5.63
CA LEU A 271 -2.37 -17.19 4.84
C LEU A 271 -1.96 -18.48 4.12
N LEU A 272 -0.78 -18.47 3.47
CA LEU A 272 -0.25 -19.61 2.72
C LEU A 272 0.05 -20.84 3.59
N LEU A 273 0.38 -20.64 4.86
CA LEU A 273 0.58 -21.71 5.83
C LEU A 273 -0.71 -22.45 6.17
N LYS A 274 -1.88 -21.80 6.11
CA LYS A 274 -3.17 -22.46 6.37
C LYS A 274 -3.54 -23.48 5.30
N ASP A 275 -3.15 -23.21 4.06
CA ASP A 275 -3.53 -24.00 2.89
C ASP A 275 -2.39 -24.91 2.38
N ASN A 276 -1.33 -25.10 3.18
CA ASN A 276 -0.11 -25.84 2.79
C ASN A 276 0.53 -25.34 1.47
N THR A 277 0.19 -24.12 1.04
CA THR A 277 0.65 -23.53 -0.22
C THR A 277 2.06 -22.96 -0.09
N TYR A 278 2.47 -22.61 1.14
CA TYR A 278 3.82 -22.14 1.43
C TYR A 278 4.89 -23.12 0.97
N SER A 279 4.75 -24.42 1.29
CA SER A 279 5.69 -25.45 0.87
C SER A 279 5.74 -25.61 -0.65
N GLN A 280 4.61 -25.46 -1.35
CA GLN A 280 4.57 -25.53 -2.81
C GLN A 280 5.30 -24.35 -3.45
N ILE A 281 5.13 -23.14 -2.90
CA ILE A 281 5.89 -21.95 -3.33
C ILE A 281 7.37 -22.23 -3.15
N LEU A 282 7.79 -22.70 -1.97
CA LEU A 282 9.19 -22.94 -1.70
C LEU A 282 9.79 -24.01 -2.61
N VAL A 283 9.06 -25.11 -2.86
CA VAL A 283 9.43 -26.12 -3.86
C VAL A 283 9.57 -25.52 -5.26
N SER A 284 8.67 -24.61 -5.66
CA SER A 284 8.76 -23.92 -6.96
C SER A 284 10.04 -23.08 -7.06
N TYR A 285 10.41 -22.38 -5.99
CA TYR A 285 11.67 -21.65 -5.93
C TYR A 285 12.86 -22.59 -5.97
N LEU A 286 12.90 -23.63 -5.14
CA LEU A 286 14.01 -24.59 -5.10
C LEU A 286 14.20 -25.28 -6.45
N SER A 287 13.10 -25.68 -7.10
CA SER A 287 13.12 -26.26 -8.46
C SER A 287 13.63 -25.26 -9.50
N ALA A 288 13.21 -23.98 -9.44
CA ALA A 288 13.73 -22.95 -10.32
C ALA A 288 15.23 -22.71 -10.11
N PHE A 289 15.73 -22.91 -8.89
CA PHE A 289 17.15 -22.84 -8.56
C PHE A 289 17.92 -24.15 -8.82
N GLY A 290 17.27 -25.19 -9.36
CA GLY A 290 17.90 -26.46 -9.73
C GLY A 290 18.13 -27.44 -8.58
N VAL A 291 17.46 -27.25 -7.42
CA VAL A 291 17.59 -28.14 -6.27
C VAL A 291 16.47 -29.18 -6.21
N ASN A 292 16.89 -30.43 -6.10
CA ASN A 292 16.01 -31.60 -6.04
C ASN A 292 15.57 -31.96 -4.60
N GLU A 293 16.41 -31.69 -3.59
CA GLU A 293 16.07 -31.98 -2.19
C GLU A 293 15.37 -30.78 -1.54
N THR A 294 14.04 -30.81 -1.53
CA THR A 294 13.25 -29.61 -1.23
C THR A 294 12.68 -29.54 0.20
N LYS A 295 12.53 -30.68 0.87
CA LYS A 295 11.75 -30.77 2.11
C LYS A 295 12.52 -30.31 3.36
N SER A 296 13.76 -30.76 3.54
CA SER A 296 14.60 -30.44 4.71
C SER A 296 14.95 -28.94 4.79
N ILE A 297 15.29 -28.35 3.64
CA ILE A 297 15.53 -26.90 3.49
C ILE A 297 14.25 -26.13 3.82
N ALA A 298 13.10 -26.61 3.35
CA ALA A 298 11.82 -25.95 3.59
C ALA A 298 11.41 -25.89 5.06
N GLU A 299 11.59 -26.99 5.79
CA GLU A 299 11.30 -27.06 7.23
C GLU A 299 12.24 -26.14 8.03
N SER A 300 13.54 -26.16 7.70
CA SER A 300 14.54 -25.32 8.38
C SER A 300 14.28 -23.83 8.17
N LEU A 301 13.95 -23.45 6.93
CA LEU A 301 13.64 -22.07 6.58
C LEU A 301 12.33 -21.60 7.22
N HIS A 302 11.33 -22.46 7.32
CA HIS A 302 10.06 -22.13 7.97
C HIS A 302 10.26 -21.73 9.45
N ILE A 303 11.00 -22.54 10.21
CA ILE A 303 11.33 -22.28 11.62
C ILE A 303 12.07 -20.95 11.76
N LEU A 304 13.03 -20.71 10.87
CA LEU A 304 13.84 -19.50 10.87
C LEU A 304 13.01 -18.25 10.54
N GLU A 305 12.14 -18.32 9.53
CA GLU A 305 11.23 -17.21 9.21
C GLU A 305 10.27 -16.92 10.36
N GLU A 306 9.83 -17.93 11.10
CA GLU A 306 9.01 -17.73 12.30
C GLU A 306 9.78 -17.00 13.42
N GLU A 307 11.06 -17.34 13.63
CA GLU A 307 11.92 -16.63 14.58
C GLU A 307 12.13 -15.17 14.18
N ILE A 308 12.47 -14.91 12.91
CA ILE A 308 12.65 -13.56 12.37
C ILE A 308 11.33 -12.77 12.51
N ALA A 309 10.20 -13.38 12.12
CA ALA A 309 8.88 -12.75 12.24
C ALA A 309 8.53 -12.46 13.70
N GLY A 310 8.88 -13.34 14.64
CA GLY A 310 8.67 -13.13 16.07
C GLY A 310 9.43 -11.91 16.60
N VAL A 311 10.71 -11.79 16.22
CA VAL A 311 11.54 -10.63 16.56
C VAL A 311 10.97 -9.33 15.98
N LEU A 312 10.62 -9.33 14.69
CA LEU A 312 10.09 -8.15 14.02
C LEU A 312 8.68 -7.79 14.50
N ALA A 313 7.82 -8.76 14.82
CA ALA A 313 6.47 -8.51 15.34
C ALA A 313 6.49 -8.01 16.80
N ALA A 314 7.43 -8.46 17.63
CA ALA A 314 7.60 -7.96 18.99
C ALA A 314 7.92 -6.45 18.99
N SER A 315 8.70 -5.98 18.00
CA SER A 315 8.98 -4.55 17.83
C SER A 315 7.73 -3.73 17.51
N ALA A 316 6.79 -4.31 16.76
CA ALA A 316 5.56 -3.65 16.32
C ALA A 316 4.55 -3.39 17.45
N LYS A 317 4.47 -4.30 18.43
CA LYS A 317 3.45 -4.24 19.51
C LYS A 317 3.72 -3.13 20.53
N ILE A 318 4.94 -2.62 20.63
CA ILE A 318 5.38 -1.78 21.75
C ILE A 318 5.03 -0.30 21.56
N SER A 319 4.65 0.16 20.36
CA SER A 319 4.42 1.61 20.13
C SER A 319 3.13 1.90 19.37
N ARG A 320 2.11 2.41 20.07
CA ARG A 320 0.93 3.06 19.44
C ARG A 320 1.27 4.40 18.77
N SER A 321 2.48 4.92 19.00
CA SER A 321 3.03 6.07 18.29
C SER A 321 4.50 5.74 17.98
N PRO A 322 4.93 5.63 16.71
CA PRO A 322 6.32 5.33 16.39
C PRO A 322 7.20 6.41 17.02
N ARG A 323 7.93 6.05 18.07
CA ARG A 323 8.93 6.94 18.66
C ARG A 323 10.20 6.69 17.89
N PHE A 324 10.38 7.48 16.83
CA PHE A 324 11.66 7.55 16.16
C PHE A 324 12.73 7.92 17.18
N VAL A 325 13.79 7.14 17.23
CA VAL A 325 14.94 7.39 18.10
C VAL A 325 16.10 7.83 17.23
N VAL A 326 16.65 9.00 17.54
CA VAL A 326 17.85 9.51 16.88
C VAL A 326 19.04 9.12 17.73
N LEU A 327 19.96 8.34 17.17
CA LEU A 327 21.21 7.97 17.83
C LEU A 327 22.40 8.01 16.86
N PRO A 328 23.63 8.22 17.33
CA PRO A 328 24.84 8.02 16.53
C PRO A 328 24.90 6.60 15.97
N ILE A 329 25.39 6.43 14.75
CA ILE A 329 25.51 5.12 14.08
C ILE A 329 26.34 4.13 14.91
N LYS A 330 27.44 4.59 15.51
CA LYS A 330 28.27 3.73 16.39
C LYS A 330 27.50 3.15 17.57
N ASP A 331 26.45 3.84 18.03
CA ASP A 331 25.61 3.41 19.16
C ASP A 331 24.52 2.41 18.71
N MET A 332 24.37 2.16 17.41
CA MET A 332 23.52 1.09 16.88
C MET A 332 24.15 -0.28 17.14
N THR A 333 25.48 -0.34 17.17
CA THR A 333 26.24 -1.54 17.48
C THR A 333 26.18 -1.82 18.98
N PRO A 334 25.70 -3.00 19.40
CA PRO A 334 25.66 -3.35 20.81
C PRO A 334 27.08 -3.46 21.38
N ASN A 335 27.30 -2.92 22.57
CA ASN A 335 28.60 -3.02 23.26
C ASN A 335 28.78 -4.44 23.83
N THR A 336 29.11 -5.39 22.95
CA THR A 336 29.35 -6.79 23.31
C THR A 336 30.76 -7.21 22.91
N SER A 337 31.53 -7.74 23.86
CA SER A 337 32.89 -8.26 23.64
C SER A 337 32.92 -9.62 22.93
N SER A 338 31.83 -10.05 22.30
CA SER A 338 31.78 -11.32 21.57
C SER A 338 32.68 -11.25 20.34
N ALA A 339 33.41 -12.34 20.07
CA ALA A 339 34.20 -12.49 18.84
C ALA A 339 33.35 -12.37 17.54
N TYR A 340 32.02 -12.46 17.67
CA TYR A 340 31.03 -12.36 16.61
C TYR A 340 30.27 -11.02 16.62
N ALA A 341 30.90 -9.97 17.14
CA ALA A 341 30.31 -8.63 17.08
C ALA A 341 30.24 -8.17 15.61
N PHE A 342 29.04 -7.95 15.12
CA PHE A 342 28.83 -7.16 13.89
C PHE A 342 29.01 -5.68 14.21
N ASP A 343 29.33 -4.87 13.20
CA ASP A 343 29.42 -3.42 13.33
C ASP A 343 28.62 -2.72 12.24
N TRP A 344 27.60 -1.96 12.65
CA TRP A 344 26.78 -1.13 11.76
C TRP A 344 27.61 -0.09 11.02
N THR A 345 28.65 0.46 11.66
CA THR A 345 29.53 1.46 11.04
C THR A 345 30.32 0.85 9.89
N ALA A 346 30.95 -0.31 10.12
CA ALA A 346 31.67 -1.08 9.10
C ALA A 346 30.74 -1.52 7.95
N ALA A 347 29.54 -2.03 8.27
CA ALA A 347 28.56 -2.47 7.28
C ALA A 347 28.11 -1.32 6.36
N LEU A 348 27.83 -0.14 6.94
CA LEU A 348 27.48 1.07 6.19
C LEU A 348 28.64 1.58 5.34
N ALA A 349 29.83 1.67 5.93
CA ALA A 349 31.05 2.11 5.25
C ALA A 349 31.35 1.24 4.01
N LYS A 350 31.25 -0.09 4.17
CA LYS A 350 31.42 -1.06 3.08
C LYS A 350 30.35 -0.91 2.00
N ALA A 351 29.08 -0.79 2.36
CA ALA A 351 27.98 -0.64 1.40
C ALA A 351 28.06 0.67 0.59
N LEU A 352 28.58 1.73 1.20
CA LEU A 352 28.74 3.05 0.59
C LEU A 352 30.12 3.28 -0.07
N GLY A 353 31.08 2.37 0.13
CA GLY A 353 32.44 2.52 -0.39
C GLY A 353 33.21 3.69 0.25
N ALA A 354 32.98 3.95 1.54
CA ALA A 354 33.56 5.07 2.29
C ALA A 354 34.26 4.61 3.58
N ALA A 355 34.99 5.49 4.25
CA ALA A 355 35.74 5.14 5.46
C ALA A 355 34.83 5.09 6.71
N GLU A 356 35.06 4.12 7.61
CA GLU A 356 34.25 3.92 8.84
C GLU A 356 34.16 5.18 9.72
N SER A 357 35.28 5.92 9.82
CA SER A 357 35.36 7.14 10.61
C SER A 357 34.42 8.25 10.14
N GLU A 358 33.96 8.21 8.88
CA GLU A 358 33.06 9.22 8.32
C GLU A 358 31.66 9.09 8.92
N PHE A 359 31.18 7.87 9.18
CA PHE A 359 29.80 7.62 9.58
C PHE A 359 29.60 7.44 11.08
N ALA A 360 30.65 7.08 11.84
CA ALA A 360 30.51 6.69 13.24
C ALA A 360 29.71 7.69 14.11
N ASN A 361 29.84 8.99 13.84
CA ASN A 361 29.15 10.06 14.57
C ASN A 361 27.93 10.65 13.83
N ASP A 362 27.61 10.15 12.64
CA ASP A 362 26.40 10.56 11.94
C ASP A 362 25.16 9.99 12.62
N ALA A 363 24.05 10.71 12.47
CA ALA A 363 22.80 10.35 13.12
C ALA A 363 22.06 9.28 12.30
N ALA A 364 21.55 8.27 12.99
CA ALA A 364 20.57 7.34 12.51
C ALA A 364 19.22 7.59 13.20
N VAL A 365 18.16 7.67 12.40
CA VAL A 365 16.76 7.69 12.83
C VAL A 365 16.26 6.25 12.79
N VAL A 366 16.08 5.65 13.95
CA VAL A 366 15.58 4.29 14.11
C VAL A 366 14.10 4.34 14.43
N GLU A 367 13.28 3.59 13.70
CA GLU A 367 11.81 3.56 13.89
C GLU A 367 11.40 3.21 15.33
N SER A 368 12.13 2.28 15.97
CA SER A 368 11.98 1.97 17.39
C SER A 368 13.23 1.28 17.95
N MET A 369 13.54 1.50 19.23
CA MET A 369 14.66 0.77 19.88
C MET A 369 14.41 -0.73 19.99
N SER A 370 13.16 -1.16 20.10
CA SER A 370 12.80 -2.58 20.13
C SER A 370 13.12 -3.27 18.80
N LEU A 371 12.96 -2.59 17.66
CA LEU A 371 13.37 -3.10 16.35
C LEU A 371 14.89 -3.30 16.31
N LEU A 372 15.66 -2.27 16.66
CA LEU A 372 17.13 -2.34 16.65
C LEU A 372 17.66 -3.42 17.60
N GLN A 373 17.13 -3.49 18.83
CA GLN A 373 17.50 -4.54 19.78
C GLN A 373 17.13 -5.93 19.28
N GLY A 374 15.96 -6.08 18.64
CA GLY A 374 15.53 -7.33 18.03
C GLY A 374 16.48 -7.78 16.91
N LEU A 375 16.80 -6.87 15.99
CA LEU A 375 17.77 -7.12 14.92
C LEU A 375 19.15 -7.47 15.47
N ASN A 376 19.62 -6.71 16.46
CA ASN A 376 20.90 -6.97 17.09
C ASN A 376 20.94 -8.35 17.74
N LYS A 377 19.86 -8.76 18.43
CA LYS A 377 19.73 -10.09 19.01
C LYS A 377 19.74 -11.19 17.94
N LEU A 378 19.05 -10.98 16.83
CA LEU A 378 19.00 -11.92 15.71
C LEU A 378 20.38 -12.11 15.08
N LEU A 379 21.13 -11.02 14.93
CA LEU A 379 22.46 -11.00 14.31
C LEU A 379 23.60 -11.43 15.27
N GLN A 380 23.41 -11.35 16.59
CA GLN A 380 24.39 -11.76 17.61
C GLN A 380 24.46 -13.27 17.85
N MET A 381 23.59 -14.06 17.19
CA MET A 381 23.50 -15.49 17.47
C MET A 381 24.75 -16.27 17.02
N ASP A 382 25.01 -17.38 17.71
CA ASP A 382 26.23 -18.20 17.59
C ASP A 382 26.66 -18.47 16.14
N ALA A 383 27.98 -18.57 15.92
CA ALA A 383 28.60 -18.86 14.62
C ALA A 383 28.00 -20.08 13.91
N ASP A 384 27.57 -21.08 14.68
CA ASP A 384 26.92 -22.29 14.17
C ASP A 384 25.61 -21.98 13.41
N ARG A 385 24.97 -20.85 13.71
CA ARG A 385 23.72 -20.38 13.06
C ARG A 385 23.97 -19.37 11.94
N GLU A 386 25.18 -18.87 11.75
CA GLU A 386 25.51 -17.86 10.73
C GLU A 386 25.13 -18.35 9.31
N ASN A 387 25.42 -19.62 9.00
CA ASN A 387 25.03 -20.24 7.73
C ASN A 387 23.51 -20.28 7.52
N VAL A 388 22.76 -20.52 8.59
CA VAL A 388 21.31 -20.60 8.58
C VAL A 388 20.72 -19.20 8.33
N TYR A 389 21.28 -18.16 8.94
CA TYR A 389 20.89 -16.78 8.65
C TYR A 389 21.26 -16.32 7.26
N ALA A 390 22.47 -16.64 6.78
CA ALA A 390 22.87 -16.37 5.40
C ALA A 390 21.92 -17.03 4.41
N LEU A 391 21.44 -18.25 4.70
CA LEU A 391 20.41 -18.93 3.93
C LEU A 391 19.07 -18.17 3.95
N ALA A 392 18.61 -17.66 5.10
CA ALA A 392 17.41 -16.81 5.16
C ALA A 392 17.56 -15.49 4.40
N VAL A 393 18.73 -14.84 4.45
CA VAL A 393 18.98 -13.63 3.68
C VAL A 393 18.94 -13.95 2.19
N GLY A 394 19.63 -15.02 1.77
CA GLY A 394 19.56 -15.53 0.40
C GLY A 394 18.14 -15.83 -0.04
N TRP A 395 17.35 -16.53 0.79
CA TRP A 395 15.93 -16.77 0.55
C TRP A 395 15.14 -15.46 0.40
N GLY A 396 15.35 -14.48 1.28
CA GLY A 396 14.65 -13.20 1.22
C GLY A 396 14.93 -12.45 -0.08
N VAL A 397 16.19 -12.44 -0.54
CA VAL A 397 16.56 -11.87 -1.85
C VAL A 397 15.95 -12.69 -2.99
N ALA A 398 16.04 -14.01 -2.94
CA ALA A 398 15.45 -14.89 -3.94
C ALA A 398 13.94 -14.68 -4.03
N ARG A 399 13.23 -14.60 -2.91
CA ARG A 399 11.79 -14.34 -2.85
C ARG A 399 11.44 -13.01 -3.52
N ASP A 400 12.07 -11.93 -3.08
CA ASP A 400 11.77 -10.56 -3.51
C ASP A 400 12.11 -10.35 -4.98
N LEU A 401 13.28 -10.80 -5.43
CA LEU A 401 13.72 -10.62 -6.81
C LEU A 401 13.23 -11.74 -7.75
N GLY A 402 13.07 -12.96 -7.27
CA GLY A 402 12.67 -14.11 -8.10
C GLY A 402 11.26 -13.95 -8.66
N SER A 403 10.32 -13.44 -7.87
CA SER A 403 8.97 -13.14 -8.36
C SER A 403 8.93 -11.95 -9.33
N PHE A 404 10.00 -11.17 -9.39
CA PHE A 404 10.17 -10.03 -10.29
C PHE A 404 10.88 -10.41 -11.59
N PHE A 405 11.80 -11.40 -11.55
CA PHE A 405 12.56 -11.84 -12.72
C PHE A 405 12.11 -13.18 -13.32
N HIS A 406 11.11 -13.83 -12.73
CA HIS A 406 10.62 -15.13 -13.18
C HIS A 406 9.09 -15.20 -13.16
N ALA A 407 8.49 -15.37 -14.33
CA ALA A 407 7.03 -15.42 -14.46
C ALA A 407 6.39 -16.56 -13.65
N ASP A 408 6.99 -17.75 -13.64
CA ASP A 408 6.42 -18.89 -12.89
C ASP A 408 6.49 -18.70 -11.38
N LEU A 409 7.58 -18.11 -10.86
CA LEU A 409 7.67 -17.79 -9.44
C LEU A 409 6.69 -16.69 -9.07
N SER A 410 6.45 -15.73 -9.95
CA SER A 410 5.37 -14.74 -9.80
C SER A 410 3.99 -15.41 -9.70
N ARG A 411 3.71 -16.39 -10.57
CA ARG A 411 2.46 -17.17 -10.58
C ARG A 411 2.32 -18.02 -9.32
N ALA A 412 3.39 -18.73 -8.93
CA ALA A 412 3.43 -19.54 -7.70
C ALA A 412 3.18 -18.67 -6.46
N TYR A 413 3.75 -17.47 -6.44
CA TYR A 413 3.49 -16.49 -5.39
C TYR A 413 2.02 -16.01 -5.42
N GLY A 414 1.19 -16.37 -6.39
CA GLY A 414 -0.24 -16.02 -6.46
C GLY A 414 -0.51 -14.69 -7.18
N ILE A 415 0.41 -14.23 -8.04
CA ILE A 415 0.29 -12.97 -8.81
C ILE A 415 0.14 -13.25 -10.31
N ALA A 416 -0.72 -14.20 -10.67
CA ALA A 416 -0.95 -14.50 -12.08
C ALA A 416 -1.80 -13.42 -12.80
N GLY A 417 -1.39 -13.05 -14.01
CA GLY A 417 -2.28 -12.72 -15.14
C GLY A 417 -2.83 -11.30 -15.29
N LYS A 418 -2.94 -10.47 -14.25
CA LYS A 418 -3.41 -9.05 -14.40
C LYS A 418 -2.62 -8.01 -13.58
N ASN A 419 -1.73 -8.46 -12.72
CA ASN A 419 -1.01 -7.60 -11.78
C ASN A 419 0.49 -7.43 -12.14
N ALA A 420 0.92 -7.88 -13.32
CA ALA A 420 2.31 -7.75 -13.76
C ALA A 420 2.70 -6.28 -13.91
N VAL A 421 1.85 -5.47 -14.55
CA VAL A 421 2.06 -4.02 -14.71
C VAL A 421 2.14 -3.32 -13.35
N GLU A 422 1.23 -3.60 -12.42
CA GLU A 422 1.24 -2.96 -11.09
C GLU A 422 2.52 -3.32 -10.31
N ARG A 423 2.95 -4.58 -10.34
CA ARG A 423 4.20 -5.00 -9.69
C ARG A 423 5.40 -4.32 -10.32
N CYS A 424 5.51 -4.40 -11.65
CA CYS A 424 6.59 -3.78 -12.39
C CYS A 424 6.63 -2.27 -12.09
N LEU A 425 5.47 -1.62 -12.08
CA LEU A 425 5.33 -0.22 -11.73
C LEU A 425 5.83 0.04 -10.31
N ASN A 426 5.34 -0.65 -9.28
CA ASN A 426 5.75 -0.40 -7.90
C ASN A 426 7.27 -0.54 -7.73
N ARG A 427 7.86 -1.58 -8.33
CA ARG A 427 9.29 -1.86 -8.20
C ARG A 427 10.16 -0.88 -8.99
N ILE A 428 9.78 -0.55 -10.23
CA ILE A 428 10.51 0.43 -11.04
C ILE A 428 10.31 1.84 -10.47
N ASP A 429 9.14 2.16 -9.94
CA ASP A 429 8.87 3.44 -9.28
C ASP A 429 9.77 3.64 -8.05
N GLU A 430 10.02 2.61 -7.22
CA GLU A 430 11.02 2.67 -6.15
C GLU A 430 12.44 3.02 -6.65
N LEU A 431 12.81 2.48 -7.82
CA LEU A 431 14.14 2.66 -8.42
C LEU A 431 14.25 3.88 -9.31
N THR A 432 13.16 4.54 -9.64
CA THR A 432 13.19 5.62 -10.64
C THR A 432 12.44 6.84 -10.18
N LYS A 433 11.88 6.86 -8.96
CA LYS A 433 11.24 8.04 -8.39
C LYS A 433 12.19 9.25 -8.43
N PRO A 434 11.75 10.41 -8.97
CA PRO A 434 10.42 10.73 -9.54
C PRO A 434 10.32 10.61 -11.08
N ALA A 435 11.32 10.08 -11.78
CA ALA A 435 11.42 10.03 -13.24
C ALA A 435 10.25 9.29 -13.93
N LEU A 436 9.74 8.21 -13.34
CA LEU A 436 8.60 7.47 -13.90
C LEU A 436 7.26 8.19 -13.68
N THR A 437 7.06 8.76 -12.48
CA THR A 437 5.78 9.35 -12.08
C THR A 437 5.59 10.78 -12.58
N LEU A 438 6.67 11.54 -12.79
CA LEU A 438 6.56 12.93 -13.22
C LEU A 438 5.88 13.11 -14.60
N PRO A 439 6.22 12.35 -15.66
CA PRO A 439 5.51 12.44 -16.94
C PRO A 439 4.02 12.09 -16.79
N LEU A 440 3.70 11.05 -16.01
CA LEU A 440 2.32 10.65 -15.71
C LEU A 440 1.55 11.80 -15.06
N PHE A 441 2.15 12.45 -14.06
CA PHE A 441 1.57 13.60 -13.39
C PHE A 441 1.42 14.82 -14.29
N ARG A 442 2.40 15.14 -15.14
CA ARG A 442 2.27 16.28 -16.08
C ARG A 442 1.11 16.09 -17.05
N ARG A 443 0.87 14.85 -17.48
CA ARG A 443 -0.20 14.53 -18.42
C ARG A 443 -1.58 14.57 -17.76
N THR A 444 -1.66 14.20 -16.48
CA THR A 444 -2.93 14.02 -15.76
C THR A 444 -3.32 15.20 -14.86
N LEU A 445 -2.34 15.91 -14.32
CA LEU A 445 -2.54 17.03 -13.38
C LEU A 445 -2.36 18.36 -14.11
N THR A 446 -3.47 18.91 -14.60
CA THR A 446 -3.49 20.26 -15.17
C THR A 446 -3.34 21.33 -14.10
N ASP A 447 -2.82 22.50 -14.47
CA ASP A 447 -2.73 23.65 -13.56
C ASP A 447 -4.11 24.03 -12.98
N GLU A 448 -5.17 23.90 -13.78
CA GLU A 448 -6.53 24.12 -13.31
C GLU A 448 -6.94 23.13 -12.22
N LEU A 449 -6.62 21.84 -12.38
CA LEU A 449 -6.89 20.82 -11.37
C LEU A 449 -6.09 21.11 -10.09
N LEU A 450 -4.81 21.47 -10.20
CA LEU A 450 -3.98 21.83 -9.04
C LEU A 450 -4.51 23.07 -8.32
N LEU A 451 -5.03 24.06 -9.06
CA LEU A 451 -5.70 25.23 -8.48
C LEU A 451 -7.00 24.86 -7.77
N ARG A 452 -7.80 23.93 -8.33
CA ARG A 452 -9.00 23.39 -7.66
C ARG A 452 -8.63 22.66 -6.37
N VAL A 453 -7.62 21.79 -6.39
CA VAL A 453 -7.12 21.08 -5.20
C VAL A 453 -6.63 22.07 -4.14
N ARG A 454 -5.89 23.11 -4.54
CA ARG A 454 -5.44 24.16 -3.61
C ARG A 454 -6.61 24.90 -2.95
N ARG A 455 -7.67 25.22 -3.69
CA ARG A 455 -8.87 25.84 -3.13
C ARG A 455 -9.57 24.92 -2.12
N ILE A 456 -9.72 23.64 -2.45
CA ILE A 456 -10.30 22.64 -1.54
C ILE A 456 -9.46 22.52 -0.27
N PHE A 457 -8.14 22.44 -0.42
CA PHE A 457 -7.22 22.37 0.73
C PHE A 457 -7.38 23.57 1.66
N HIS A 458 -7.39 24.80 1.14
CA HIS A 458 -7.56 25.98 1.98
C HIS A 458 -8.94 26.03 2.63
N ALA A 459 -10.01 25.66 1.91
CA ALA A 459 -11.34 25.57 2.51
C ALA A 459 -11.39 24.55 3.67
N VAL A 460 -10.75 23.39 3.51
CA VAL A 460 -10.63 22.39 4.59
C VAL A 460 -9.78 22.92 5.75
N GLN A 461 -8.67 23.61 5.46
CA GLN A 461 -7.80 24.22 6.46
C GLN A 461 -8.56 25.29 7.27
N ASP A 462 -9.35 26.13 6.62
CA ASP A 462 -10.14 27.18 7.26
C ASP A 462 -11.20 26.58 8.19
N VAL A 463 -11.97 25.60 7.71
CA VAL A 463 -12.96 24.89 8.53
C VAL A 463 -12.29 24.15 9.70
N ALA A 464 -11.11 23.56 9.50
CA ALA A 464 -10.36 22.93 10.58
C ALA A 464 -9.88 23.95 11.63
N ILE A 465 -9.43 25.12 11.20
CA ILE A 465 -9.03 26.22 12.08
C ILE A 465 -10.24 26.72 12.89
N GLU A 466 -11.39 26.93 12.26
CA GLU A 466 -12.63 27.31 12.94
C GLU A 466 -13.09 26.24 13.94
N GLY A 467 -13.00 24.96 13.56
CA GLY A 467 -13.30 23.83 14.44
C GLY A 467 -12.35 23.73 15.64
N LEU A 468 -11.07 24.04 15.46
CA LEU A 468 -10.10 24.11 16.56
C LEU A 468 -10.36 25.31 17.48
N ASP A 469 -10.77 26.44 16.93
CA ASP A 469 -11.02 27.65 17.70
C ASP A 469 -12.30 27.54 18.54
N SER A 470 -13.37 26.98 17.97
CA SER A 470 -14.66 26.74 18.64
C SER A 470 -14.67 25.54 19.60
N ASN A 471 -13.58 24.76 19.61
CA ASN A 471 -13.45 23.56 20.44
C ASN A 471 -13.51 23.86 21.94
N LEU A 472 -14.36 23.14 22.69
CA LEU A 472 -14.53 23.32 24.14
C LEU A 472 -13.66 22.37 25.00
N TRP A 473 -13.08 21.32 24.43
CA TRP A 473 -12.30 20.33 25.19
C TRP A 473 -10.80 20.66 25.30
N MET A 474 -10.28 21.56 24.47
CA MET A 474 -8.90 22.03 24.54
C MET A 474 -8.75 23.26 25.45
N ASP A 475 -7.72 23.26 26.30
CA ASP A 475 -7.29 24.48 26.99
C ASP A 475 -6.74 25.53 26.00
N SER A 476 -6.69 26.79 26.44
CA SER A 476 -6.28 27.91 25.59
C SER A 476 -4.84 27.81 25.07
N GLY A 477 -3.93 27.20 25.83
CA GLY A 477 -2.54 26.99 25.45
C GLY A 477 -2.40 25.93 24.36
N THR A 478 -3.06 24.79 24.53
CA THR A 478 -3.10 23.71 23.53
C THR A 478 -3.80 24.16 22.26
N LYS A 479 -4.93 24.86 22.37
CA LYS A 479 -5.64 25.46 21.23
C LYS A 479 -4.74 26.41 20.43
N ARG A 480 -4.01 27.30 21.11
CA ARG A 480 -3.06 28.22 20.45
C ARG A 480 -1.97 27.47 19.68
N ARG A 481 -1.40 26.40 20.24
CA ARG A 481 -0.40 25.56 19.56
C ARG A 481 -1.01 24.82 18.36
N ALA A 482 -2.20 24.26 18.51
CA ALA A 482 -2.91 23.57 17.44
C ALA A 482 -3.22 24.52 16.27
N LEU A 483 -3.75 25.72 16.56
CA LEU A 483 -4.00 26.76 15.57
C LEU A 483 -2.72 27.21 14.86
N PHE A 484 -1.63 27.40 15.61
CA PHE A 484 -0.33 27.73 15.02
C PHE A 484 0.16 26.64 14.06
N SER A 485 0.00 25.37 14.43
CA SER A 485 0.35 24.23 13.58
C SER A 485 -0.54 24.17 12.33
N ALA A 486 -1.87 24.23 12.51
CA ALA A 486 -2.85 24.17 11.43
C ALA A 486 -2.63 25.23 10.35
N ARG A 487 -2.31 26.47 10.75
CA ARG A 487 -1.98 27.58 9.83
C ARG A 487 -0.68 27.38 9.04
N ARG A 488 0.23 26.54 9.55
CA ARG A 488 1.52 26.25 8.90
C ARG A 488 1.48 24.99 8.04
N ILE A 489 0.40 24.22 8.06
CA ILE A 489 0.21 23.12 7.12
C ILE A 489 0.19 23.73 5.72
N ALA A 490 1.11 23.28 4.88
CA ALA A 490 1.26 23.76 3.52
C ALA A 490 0.96 22.63 2.54
N LEU A 491 0.19 22.95 1.50
CA LEU A 491 -0.04 22.02 0.40
C LEU A 491 1.13 22.06 -0.57
N VAL A 492 1.81 20.93 -0.73
CA VAL A 492 2.83 20.77 -1.76
C VAL A 492 2.15 20.27 -3.04
N THR A 493 1.71 21.21 -3.90
CA THR A 493 1.20 20.89 -5.25
C THR A 493 2.27 20.97 -6.34
N ARG A 494 3.51 21.30 -5.98
CA ARG A 494 4.56 21.55 -6.97
C ARG A 494 5.11 20.22 -7.44
N LEU A 495 4.80 19.85 -8.68
CA LEU A 495 5.52 18.79 -9.38
C LEU A 495 7.00 19.20 -9.54
N PRO A 496 7.95 18.28 -9.35
CA PRO A 496 9.36 18.51 -9.66
C PRO A 496 9.51 19.16 -11.04
N ARG A 497 10.24 20.27 -11.12
CA ARG A 497 10.51 20.91 -12.41
C ARG A 497 11.51 20.05 -13.17
N GLU A 498 11.50 20.18 -14.50
CA GLU A 498 12.46 19.46 -15.33
C GLU A 498 13.91 19.85 -15.03
N SER A 499 14.12 21.12 -14.67
CA SER A 499 15.40 21.62 -14.18
C SER A 499 15.89 20.85 -12.96
N ASP A 500 14.96 20.39 -12.12
CA ASP A 500 15.30 19.66 -10.89
C ASP A 500 15.85 18.27 -11.28
N LEU A 501 15.33 17.65 -12.36
CA LEU A 501 15.86 16.39 -12.90
C LEU A 501 17.14 16.55 -13.75
N ARG A 502 17.34 17.73 -14.35
CA ARG A 502 18.50 18.04 -15.22
C ARG A 502 19.74 18.46 -14.44
N HIS A 503 19.59 19.06 -13.26
CA HIS A 503 20.72 19.54 -12.45
C HIS A 503 21.42 18.47 -11.63
N GLU A 504 20.84 17.27 -11.53
CA GLU A 504 21.46 16.09 -10.94
C GLU A 504 22.53 15.52 -11.88
N GLY A 505 23.72 16.13 -11.83
CA GLY A 505 24.99 15.62 -12.35
C GLY A 505 25.03 15.38 -13.86
N GLY A 506 25.91 16.07 -14.59
CA GLY A 506 26.16 15.84 -16.02
C GLY A 506 26.69 14.45 -16.41
N ARG A 507 26.54 13.43 -15.56
CA ARG A 507 26.72 12.03 -15.92
C ARG A 507 25.46 11.60 -16.67
N GLY A 508 25.63 11.30 -17.96
CA GLY A 508 24.53 10.80 -18.78
C GLY A 508 23.87 9.59 -18.13
N VAL A 509 22.54 9.52 -18.22
CA VAL A 509 21.79 8.29 -17.91
C VAL A 509 22.41 7.18 -18.77
N PRO A 510 22.74 6.01 -18.19
CA PRO A 510 23.29 4.91 -18.97
C PRO A 510 22.35 4.61 -20.15
N HIS A 511 22.93 4.59 -21.35
CA HIS A 511 22.17 4.36 -22.56
C HIS A 511 21.64 2.92 -22.55
N LEU A 512 20.32 2.74 -22.57
CA LEU A 512 19.66 1.42 -22.73
C LEU A 512 19.56 1.00 -24.20
N ASP A 513 20.40 1.54 -25.08
CA ASP A 513 20.22 1.43 -26.54
C ASP A 513 20.52 0.06 -27.12
N ASP A 514 21.01 -0.86 -26.30
CA ASP A 514 21.23 -2.21 -26.76
C ASP A 514 20.00 -3.06 -26.46
N ASP A 515 19.16 -3.27 -27.48
CA ASP A 515 18.02 -4.21 -27.46
C ASP A 515 18.44 -5.63 -27.03
N SER A 516 19.74 -5.93 -26.96
CA SER A 516 20.27 -7.18 -26.41
C SER A 516 20.33 -7.25 -24.88
N GLN A 517 20.20 -6.12 -24.16
CA GLN A 517 20.27 -6.15 -22.70
C GLN A 517 19.06 -6.85 -22.08
N SER A 518 19.32 -7.74 -21.13
CA SER A 518 18.24 -8.33 -20.33
C SER A 518 17.62 -7.30 -19.40
N PHE A 519 16.35 -7.52 -19.04
CA PHE A 519 15.69 -6.72 -18.03
C PHE A 519 16.46 -6.71 -16.69
N PHE A 520 17.06 -7.85 -16.31
CA PHE A 520 17.87 -7.93 -15.10
C PHE A 520 19.10 -7.02 -15.16
N GLN A 521 19.81 -6.98 -16.29
CA GLN A 521 20.97 -6.09 -16.45
C GLN A 521 20.54 -4.63 -16.41
N ALA A 522 19.46 -4.28 -17.10
CA ALA A 522 18.90 -2.93 -17.05
C ALA A 522 18.51 -2.52 -15.61
N TRP A 523 17.89 -3.43 -14.85
CA TRP A 523 17.58 -3.23 -13.43
C TRP A 523 18.85 -3.09 -12.57
N ARG A 524 19.88 -3.91 -12.81
CA ARG A 524 21.14 -3.86 -12.08
C ARG A 524 21.81 -2.50 -12.28
N THR A 525 21.94 -2.06 -13.53
CA THR A 525 22.46 -0.75 -13.88
C THR A 525 21.63 0.38 -13.25
N ALA A 526 20.31 0.20 -13.18
CA ALA A 526 19.40 1.14 -12.53
C ALA A 526 19.67 1.29 -11.03
N ALA A 527 19.73 0.17 -10.32
CA ALA A 527 19.98 0.14 -8.89
C ALA A 527 21.34 0.77 -8.55
N GLU A 528 22.39 0.47 -9.33
CA GLU A 528 23.72 1.04 -9.14
C GLU A 528 23.76 2.57 -9.32
N HIS A 529 23.01 3.12 -10.28
CA HIS A 529 22.96 4.57 -10.52
C HIS A 529 22.10 5.33 -9.50
N MET A 530 21.08 4.70 -8.91
CA MET A 530 20.18 5.36 -7.95
C MET A 530 20.85 5.76 -6.64
N GLN A 531 21.89 5.04 -6.25
CA GLN A 531 22.71 5.41 -5.10
C GLN A 531 23.34 6.80 -5.27
N GLU A 532 23.67 7.18 -6.51
CA GLU A 532 24.22 8.52 -6.80
C GLU A 532 23.13 9.60 -6.76
N LEU A 533 21.91 9.30 -7.24
CA LEU A 533 20.82 10.29 -7.36
C LEU A 533 20.08 10.58 -6.05
N THR A 534 19.94 9.57 -5.17
CA THR A 534 19.26 9.74 -3.88
C THR A 534 20.01 10.67 -2.91
N ALA A 535 21.31 10.89 -3.13
CA ALA A 535 22.09 11.89 -2.39
C ALA A 535 21.62 13.33 -2.69
N ASP A 536 21.11 13.60 -3.89
CA ASP A 536 20.75 14.94 -4.37
C ASP A 536 19.25 15.26 -4.24
N LEU A 537 18.37 14.27 -4.44
CA LEU A 537 16.90 14.46 -4.50
C LEU A 537 16.22 14.77 -3.16
N THR A 538 16.81 14.33 -2.05
CA THR A 538 16.26 14.51 -0.69
C THR A 538 16.22 15.98 -0.23
N VAL A 539 16.85 16.91 -0.98
CA VAL A 539 16.77 18.35 -0.73
C VAL A 539 15.38 18.92 -1.07
N VAL A 540 14.59 18.25 -1.93
CA VAL A 540 13.32 18.80 -2.45
C VAL A 540 12.08 18.34 -1.67
N ASN A 541 12.13 17.18 -1.01
CA ASN A 541 11.02 16.64 -0.21
C ASN A 541 11.17 16.97 1.28
N VAL A 542 11.24 18.26 1.61
CA VAL A 542 11.18 18.71 3.01
C VAL A 542 9.72 18.71 3.46
N TYR A 543 9.31 17.65 4.15
CA TYR A 543 8.13 17.68 5.00
C TYR A 543 8.48 18.49 6.25
N CYS A 544 7.99 19.72 6.39
CA CYS A 544 8.07 20.47 7.65
C CYS A 544 7.10 19.81 8.66
N THR A 545 7.45 18.66 9.25
CA THR A 545 6.77 18.14 10.44
C THR A 545 7.45 18.73 11.67
N ASN A 546 6.81 19.72 12.29
CA ASN A 546 7.24 20.30 13.55
C ASN A 546 7.01 19.30 14.70
N GLU A 547 8.00 18.48 15.00
CA GLU A 547 8.13 17.91 16.33
C GLU A 547 9.39 18.47 17.00
N PHE A 548 9.15 19.32 18.00
CA PHE A 548 10.06 19.73 19.09
C PHE A 548 11.23 20.68 18.87
N PHE A 549 11.51 21.21 17.67
CA PHE A 549 12.48 22.32 17.53
C PHE A 549 11.95 23.47 16.66
N ASP A 550 12.26 24.69 17.09
CA ASP A 550 11.92 25.96 16.44
C ASP A 550 12.67 26.08 15.08
N VAL A 551 12.18 25.39 14.06
CA VAL A 551 12.73 25.47 12.70
C VAL A 551 11.89 26.46 11.89
N ARG A 552 12.50 27.61 11.59
CA ARG A 552 12.02 28.55 10.56
C ARG A 552 12.19 27.90 9.19
N CYS A 553 11.10 27.43 8.59
CA CYS A 553 11.06 27.12 7.16
C CYS A 553 11.12 28.46 6.41
N SER A 554 12.33 28.98 6.15
CA SER A 554 12.55 30.18 5.34
C SER A 554 12.42 29.81 3.87
N SER A 555 11.50 30.46 3.15
CA SER A 555 11.42 30.36 1.70
C SER A 555 12.70 30.98 1.12
N MET A 556 13.54 30.18 0.47
CA MET A 556 14.60 30.70 -0.39
C MET A 556 13.96 31.44 -1.58
N HIS A 557 13.68 32.73 -1.41
CA HIS A 557 13.64 33.65 -2.54
C HIS A 557 15.09 33.86 -2.96
N LYS A 558 15.52 33.17 -4.03
CA LYS A 558 16.74 33.58 -4.76
C LYS A 558 16.45 34.94 -5.37
N GLY A 559 16.90 36.00 -4.70
CA GLY A 559 17.07 37.31 -5.30
C GLY A 559 18.18 37.21 -6.35
N HIS A 560 17.85 37.56 -7.59
CA HIS A 560 18.86 37.81 -8.62
C HIS A 560 19.56 39.13 -8.29
N MET A 561 20.88 39.06 -8.09
CA MET A 561 21.81 40.06 -8.60
C MET A 561 22.43 39.50 -9.87
#